data_AF-A0A7L3BFH1-F1
#
_entry.id   AF-A0A7L3BFH1-F1
#
_cell.length_a   1.000
_cell.length_b   1.000
_cell.length_c   1.000
_cell.angle_alpha   90.00
_cell.angle_beta   90.00
_cell.angle_gamma   90.00
#
_symmetry.space_group_name_H-M   'P 1'
#
loop_
_entity.id
_entity.type
_entity.pdbx_description
1 polymer ?
#
loop_
_entity_poly.entity_id
_entity_poly.type
_entity_poly.pdbx_seq_one_letter_code
_entity_poly.pdbx_strand_id
1 'polypeptide(L)'
;PKSKLLPILALLRTVFIPLFILSNYQPRTHIHMVIFNQDFYPVVFTVLLGLSNGYLGTLVMVYGPKIMPKELAEAAGVVMTFYLMLGLAVGSACSVLVVHLV
;
A
#
# COMPACT_ATOMS: atom_id res chain seq x y z
N PRO A 1 -8.71 17.90 12.89
CA PRO A 1 -8.58 17.10 11.65
C PRO A 1 -9.08 15.64 11.86
N LYS A 2 -10.39 15.39 11.66
CA LYS A 2 -11.06 14.11 11.94
C LYS A 2 -11.37 13.28 10.67
N SER A 3 -10.55 13.40 9.62
CA SER A 3 -10.88 12.71 8.37
C SER A 3 -10.50 11.23 8.45
N LYS A 4 -11.49 10.39 8.80
CA LYS A 4 -11.39 8.92 8.76
C LYS A 4 -11.10 8.38 7.34
N LEU A 5 -11.19 9.23 6.32
CA LEU A 5 -10.96 8.86 4.92
C LEU A 5 -9.52 8.36 4.66
N LEU A 6 -8.51 8.95 5.31
CA LEU A 6 -7.11 8.54 5.14
C LEU A 6 -6.87 7.08 5.58
N PRO A 7 -7.23 6.67 6.82
CA PRO A 7 -7.07 5.29 7.24
C PRO A 7 -8.01 4.33 6.50
N ILE A 8 -9.21 4.76 6.11
CA ILE A 8 -10.13 3.93 5.30
C ILE A 8 -9.53 3.65 3.92
N LEU A 9 -8.99 4.65 3.23
CA LEU A 9 -8.32 4.43 1.94
C LEU A 9 -7.05 3.59 2.09
N ALA A 10 -6.31 3.74 3.20
CA ALA A 10 -5.16 2.87 3.49
C ALA A 10 -5.57 1.40 3.69
N LEU A 11 -6.66 1.14 4.42
CA LEU A 11 -7.20 -0.22 4.59
C LEU A 11 -7.77 -0.79 3.28
N LEU A 12 -8.43 0.04 2.48
CA LEU A 12 -8.92 -0.36 1.16
C LEU A 12 -7.77 -0.85 0.26
N ARG A 13 -6.55 -0.34 0.46
CA ARG A 13 -5.38 -0.81 -0.31
C ARG A 13 -4.99 -2.24 0.01
N THR A 14 -5.18 -2.70 1.25
CA THR A 14 -4.87 -4.07 1.64
C THR A 14 -5.72 -5.08 0.87
N VAL A 15 -6.91 -4.69 0.41
CA VAL A 15 -7.80 -5.51 -0.43
C VAL A 15 -7.20 -5.81 -1.80
N PHE A 16 -6.29 -4.96 -2.32
CA PHE A 16 -5.62 -5.26 -3.58
C PHE A 16 -4.67 -6.46 -3.48
N ILE A 17 -4.13 -6.78 -2.30
CA ILE A 17 -3.21 -7.92 -2.10
C ILE A 17 -3.88 -9.26 -2.46
N PRO A 18 -5.03 -9.65 -1.86
CA PRO A 18 -5.72 -10.89 -2.26
C PRO A 18 -6.23 -10.82 -3.70
N LEU A 19 -6.64 -9.64 -4.19
CA LEU A 19 -7.03 -9.46 -5.60
C LEU A 19 -5.86 -9.75 -6.56
N PHE A 20 -4.63 -9.36 -6.21
CA PHE A 20 -3.43 -9.68 -6.99
C PHE A 20 -3.10 -11.17 -6.95
N ILE A 21 -3.24 -11.83 -5.78
CA ILE A 21 -3.02 -13.27 -5.63
C ILE A 21 -4.05 -14.09 -6.44
N LEU A 22 -5.30 -13.61 -6.53
CA LEU A 22 -6.37 -14.21 -7.33
C LEU A 22 -6.24 -13.95 -8.84
N SER A 23 -5.35 -13.03 -9.24
CA SER A 23 -5.05 -12.72 -10.64
C SER A 23 -4.16 -13.79 -11.29
N ASN A 24 -3.90 -13.68 -12.59
CA ASN A 24 -3.21 -14.70 -13.37
C ASN A 24 -1.70 -14.82 -13.09
N TYR A 25 -1.31 -15.28 -11.89
CA TYR A 25 0.09 -15.52 -11.52
C TYR A 25 0.52 -16.95 -11.91
N GLN A 26 1.56 -17.08 -12.75
CA GLN A 26 2.17 -18.35 -13.18
C GLN A 26 3.65 -18.38 -12.77
N PRO A 27 4.22 -19.54 -12.36
CA PRO A 27 3.71 -20.91 -12.45
C PRO A 27 2.91 -21.33 -11.20
N ARG A 28 1.81 -22.08 -11.40
CA ARG A 28 0.84 -22.46 -10.36
C ARG A 28 1.01 -23.92 -9.96
N THR A 29 1.20 -24.21 -8.67
CA THR A 29 1.24 -25.60 -8.16
C THR A 29 0.01 -25.95 -7.31
N HIS A 30 -0.69 -24.98 -6.69
CA HIS A 30 -1.75 -25.29 -5.69
C HIS A 30 -3.13 -24.61 -5.87
N ILE A 31 -3.29 -23.56 -6.70
CA ILE A 31 -4.54 -22.76 -6.76
C ILE A 31 -5.12 -22.68 -8.18
N HIS A 32 -6.27 -23.33 -8.38
CA HIS A 32 -6.93 -23.53 -9.69
C HIS A 32 -8.09 -22.57 -10.01
N MET A 33 -8.37 -21.56 -9.17
CA MET A 33 -9.54 -20.69 -9.35
C MET A 33 -9.16 -19.34 -9.97
N VAL A 34 -9.06 -19.30 -11.30
CA VAL A 34 -8.77 -18.09 -12.07
C VAL A 34 -10.08 -17.36 -12.37
N ILE A 35 -10.43 -16.36 -11.55
CA ILE A 35 -11.62 -15.52 -11.79
C ILE A 35 -11.32 -14.46 -12.86
N PHE A 36 -10.07 -14.02 -12.98
CA PHE A 36 -9.63 -13.00 -13.93
C PHE A 36 -8.52 -13.53 -14.84
N ASN A 37 -8.90 -14.07 -16.00
CA ASN A 37 -7.97 -14.70 -16.95
C ASN A 37 -7.19 -13.67 -17.81
N GLN A 38 -7.60 -12.40 -17.78
CA GLN A 38 -7.04 -11.33 -18.59
C GLN A 38 -6.01 -10.53 -17.79
N ASP A 39 -4.81 -10.33 -18.35
CA ASP A 39 -3.73 -9.56 -17.74
C ASP A 39 -4.06 -8.06 -17.56
N PHE A 40 -5.17 -7.61 -18.14
CA PHE A 40 -5.68 -6.25 -17.99
C PHE A 40 -6.09 -5.92 -16.54
N TYR A 41 -6.67 -6.88 -15.80
CA TYR A 41 -7.13 -6.65 -14.42
C TYR A 41 -5.99 -6.30 -13.44
N PRO A 42 -4.88 -7.06 -13.37
CA PRO A 42 -3.77 -6.69 -12.50
C PRO A 42 -3.11 -5.38 -12.92
N VAL A 43 -3.07 -5.04 -14.22
CA VAL A 43 -2.57 -3.75 -14.70
C VAL A 43 -3.42 -2.60 -14.15
N VAL A 44 -4.76 -2.68 -14.26
CA VAL A 44 -5.67 -1.65 -13.73
C VAL A 44 -5.54 -1.51 -12.22
N PHE A 45 -5.48 -2.62 -11.49
CA PHE A 45 -5.30 -2.58 -10.03
C PHE A 45 -3.95 -1.98 -9.64
N THR A 46 -2.89 -2.26 -10.39
CA THR A 46 -1.55 -1.67 -10.14
C THR A 46 -1.57 -0.16 -10.35
N VAL A 47 -2.22 0.32 -11.42
CA VAL A 47 -2.35 1.76 -11.70
C VAL A 47 -3.15 2.45 -10.59
N LEU A 48 -4.30 1.89 -10.18
CA LEU A 48 -5.11 2.46 -9.11
C LEU A 48 -4.38 2.46 -7.76
N LEU A 49 -3.68 1.37 -7.44
CA LEU A 49 -2.87 1.26 -6.23
C LEU A 49 -1.74 2.29 -6.24
N GLY A 50 -1.03 2.43 -7.36
CA GLY A 50 0.07 3.38 -7.53
C GLY A 50 -0.39 4.83 -7.42
N LEU A 51 -1.45 5.21 -8.14
CA LEU A 51 -2.02 6.56 -8.09
C LEU A 51 -2.51 6.92 -6.69
N SER A 52 -3.21 6.01 -6.03
CA SER A 52 -3.68 6.27 -4.67
C SER A 52 -2.50 6.41 -3.71
N ASN A 53 -1.51 5.51 -3.74
CA ASN A 53 -0.32 5.58 -2.86
C ASN A 53 0.48 6.86 -3.08
N GLY A 54 0.75 7.23 -4.33
CA GLY A 54 1.48 8.45 -4.65
C GLY A 54 0.75 9.69 -4.15
N TYR A 55 -0.53 9.84 -4.49
CA TYR A 55 -1.29 11.04 -4.14
C TYR A 55 -1.47 11.20 -2.62
N LEU A 56 -1.99 10.17 -1.94
CA LEU A 56 -2.27 10.24 -0.50
C LEU A 56 -0.99 10.20 0.33
N GLY A 57 0.03 9.45 -0.10
CA GLY A 57 1.32 9.40 0.58
C GLY A 57 2.01 10.76 0.61
N THR A 58 2.09 11.43 -0.55
CA THR A 58 2.66 12.77 -0.63
C THR A 58 1.83 13.79 0.15
N LEU A 59 0.50 13.74 0.06
CA LEU A 59 -0.37 14.63 0.84
C LEU A 59 -0.13 14.48 2.35
N VAL A 60 -0.08 13.26 2.87
CA VAL A 60 0.15 13.01 4.29
C VAL A 60 1.53 13.52 4.71
N MET A 61 2.57 13.25 3.92
CA MET A 61 3.93 13.66 4.27
C MET A 61 4.14 15.19 4.20
N VAL A 62 3.46 15.88 3.29
CA VAL A 62 3.56 17.35 3.14
C VAL A 62 2.70 18.08 4.13
N TYR A 63 1.47 17.62 4.39
CA TYR A 63 0.54 18.29 5.30
C TYR A 63 0.68 17.86 6.76
N GLY A 64 1.22 16.67 7.05
CA GLY A 64 1.40 16.15 8.41
C GLY A 64 2.27 17.04 9.30
N PRO A 65 3.48 17.45 8.86
CA PRO A 65 4.31 18.39 9.62
C PRO A 65 3.69 19.80 9.72
N LYS A 66 2.92 20.22 8.71
CA LYS A 66 2.32 21.56 8.64
C LYS A 66 1.18 21.79 9.64
N ILE A 67 0.54 20.73 10.13
CA ILE A 67 -0.51 20.83 11.15
C ILE A 67 0.06 20.87 12.58
N MET A 68 1.37 20.64 12.75
CA MET A 68 2.05 20.65 14.04
C MET A 68 2.64 22.03 14.36
N PRO A 69 2.88 22.35 15.66
CA PRO A 69 3.62 23.54 16.05
C PRO A 69 4.99 23.57 15.36
N LYS A 70 5.48 24.76 15.00
CA LYS A 70 6.75 24.90 14.25
C LYS A 70 7.94 24.26 14.97
N GLU A 71 7.95 24.28 16.30
CA GLU A 71 9.02 23.64 17.09
C GLU A 71 9.03 22.11 16.97
N LEU A 72 7.88 21.49 16.68
CA LEU A 72 7.70 20.04 16.61
C LEU A 72 7.51 19.53 15.17
N ALA A 73 7.31 20.41 14.20
CA ALA A 73 7.05 20.06 12.81
C ALA A 73 8.19 19.25 12.20
N GLU A 74 9.44 19.62 12.49
CA GLU A 74 10.62 18.90 11.99
C GLU A 74 10.69 17.48 12.57
N ALA A 75 10.57 17.35 13.90
CA ALA A 75 10.56 16.06 14.59
C ALA A 75 9.40 15.17 14.09
N ALA A 76 8.22 15.75 13.87
CA ALA A 76 7.08 15.02 13.31
C ALA A 76 7.38 14.49 11.89
N GLY A 77 8.01 15.29 11.03
CA GLY A 77 8.43 14.86 9.69
C GLY A 77 9.41 13.70 9.71
N VAL A 78 10.38 13.71 10.64
CA VAL A 78 11.34 12.62 10.83
C VAL A 78 10.63 11.33 11.25
N VAL A 79 9.74 11.41 12.26
CA VAL A 79 8.99 10.26 12.76
C VAL A 79 8.07 9.69 11.67
N MET A 80 7.40 10.54 10.89
CA MET A 80 6.56 10.11 9.77
C MET A 80 7.37 9.37 8.70
N THR A 81 8.56 9.86 8.37
CA THR A 81 9.47 9.21 7.41
C THR A 81 9.98 7.87 7.95
N PHE A 82 10.29 7.80 9.24
CA PHE A 82 10.69 6.55 9.90
C PHE A 82 9.60 5.48 9.78
N TYR A 83 8.35 5.82 10.09
CA TYR A 83 7.24 4.86 9.96
C TYR A 83 6.97 4.45 8.52
N LEU A 84 7.18 5.35 7.55
CA LEU A 84 7.10 4.99 6.13
C LEU A 84 8.16 3.94 5.78
N MET A 85 9.42 4.17 6.16
CA MET A 85 10.51 3.23 5.90
C MET A 85 10.31 1.89 6.61
N LEU A 86 9.83 1.91 7.85
CA LEU A 86 9.47 0.71 8.58
C LEU A 86 8.37 -0.08 7.85
N GLY A 87 7.31 0.60 7.38
CA GLY A 87 6.25 -0.03 6.60
C GLY A 87 6.75 -0.65 5.29
N LEU A 88 7.68 0.01 4.59
CA LEU A 88 8.32 -0.53 3.38
C LEU A 88 9.17 -1.77 3.69
N ALA A 89 9.95 -1.73 4.78
CA ALA A 89 10.78 -2.86 5.20
C ALA A 89 9.93 -4.07 5.60
N VAL A 90 8.89 -3.87 6.42
CA VAL A 90 7.95 -4.92 6.81
C VAL A 90 7.20 -5.46 5.58
N GLY A 91 6.75 -4.58 4.69
CA GLY A 91 6.07 -4.98 3.45
C GLY A 91 6.95 -5.85 2.54
N SER A 92 8.23 -5.51 2.42
CA SER A 92 9.22 -6.32 1.68
C SER A 92 9.39 -7.72 2.30
N ALA A 93 9.57 -7.79 3.63
CA ALA A 93 9.68 -9.07 4.34
C ALA A 93 8.41 -9.93 4.20
N CYS A 94 7.23 -9.32 4.32
CA CYS A 94 5.95 -9.99 4.11
C CYS A 94 5.79 -10.48 2.67
N SER A 95 6.25 -9.72 1.66
CA SER A 95 6.17 -10.15 0.26
C SER A 95 6.95 -11.46 0.02
N VAL A 96 8.12 -11.61 0.64
CA VAL A 96 8.92 -12.85 0.57
C VAL A 96 8.16 -14.01 1.20
N LEU A 97 7.54 -13.79 2.37
CA LEU A 97 6.69 -14.80 3.03
C LEU A 97 5.49 -15.22 2.17
N VAL A 98 4.81 -14.25 1.54
CA VAL A 98 3.65 -14.52 0.67
C VAL A 98 4.07 -15.36 -0.54
N VAL A 99 5.19 -15.04 -1.18
CA VAL A 99 5.72 -15.81 -2.33
C VAL A 99 6.16 -17.21 -1.92
N HIS A 100 6.64 -17.40 -0.69
CA HIS A 100 6.95 -18.74 -0.18
C HIS A 100 5.71 -19.55 0.22
N LEU A 101 4.59 -18.89 0.55
CA LEU A 101 3.36 -19.53 0.99
C LEU A 101 2.41 -19.88 -0.18
N VAL A 102 2.45 -19.10 -1.27
CA VAL A 102 1.70 -19.28 -2.52
C VAL A 102 2.41 -20.25 -3.46
#